data_AF-F7P012-F1
#
_entry.id   AF-F7P012-F1
#
_cell.length_a   1.000
_cell.length_b   1.000
_cell.length_c   1.000
_cell.angle_alpha   90.00
_cell.angle_beta   90.00
_cell.angle_gamma   90.00
#
_symmetry.space_group_name_H-M   'P 1'
#
loop_
_entity.id
_entity.type
_entity.pdbx_description
1 polymer ?
#
loop_
_entity_poly.entity_id
_entity_poly.type
_entity_poly.pdbx_seq_one_letter_code
_entity_poly.pdbx_strand_id
1 'polypeptide(L)'
;MNYWRMQLHPDDSANAGLYANQSIAAGFIGLDFATDVGDLLSDAHQEILSTQKDYVDFAKNMEVGDKVLIIVHHFPFAVVTVASDYNYIRRTEPELGVWFRHFRRVEDAIYYSDFHTNAKSWEQYIMTDTISILRDPESKSYRLIEEMSNQT
;
A
#
# COMPACT_ATOMS: atom_id res chain seq x y z
N MET A 1 -7.23 -11.19 9.56
CA MET A 1 -6.01 -11.09 8.73
C MET A 1 -6.40 -11.27 7.28
N ASN A 2 -6.49 -10.15 6.56
CA ASN A 2 -6.66 -10.07 5.13
C ASN A 2 -5.32 -9.79 4.46
N TYR A 3 -5.26 -10.10 3.16
CA TYR A 3 -4.16 -9.71 2.30
C TYR A 3 -4.58 -8.56 1.39
N TRP A 4 -3.66 -7.64 1.19
CA TRP A 4 -3.85 -6.45 0.39
C TRP A 4 -2.71 -6.32 -0.61
N ARG A 5 -2.95 -5.61 -1.69
CA ARG A 5 -1.90 -5.08 -2.55
C ARG A 5 -2.08 -3.58 -2.72
N MET A 6 -0.98 -2.83 -2.75
CA MET A 6 -0.99 -1.36 -2.79
C MET A 6 0.14 -0.84 -3.69
N GLN A 7 -0.16 0.11 -4.58
CA GLN A 7 0.83 0.99 -5.17
C GLN A 7 1.19 2.10 -4.17
N LEU A 8 2.46 2.19 -3.79
CA LEU A 8 2.93 3.13 -2.76
C LEU A 8 3.92 4.14 -3.35
N HIS A 9 3.41 5.06 -4.17
CA HIS A 9 4.19 6.18 -4.66
C HIS A 9 3.27 7.35 -5.06
N PRO A 10 3.77 8.60 -5.02
CA PRO A 10 3.06 9.73 -5.61
C PRO A 10 2.98 9.59 -7.14
N ASP A 11 2.33 10.53 -7.81
CA ASP A 11 2.32 10.63 -9.28
C ASP A 11 3.69 11.13 -9.84
N ASP A 12 4.78 10.53 -9.36
CA ASP A 12 6.14 10.70 -9.84
C ASP A 12 6.72 9.30 -10.10
N SER A 13 6.54 8.86 -11.34
CA SER A 13 6.95 7.51 -11.74
C SER A 13 8.46 7.32 -11.77
N ALA A 14 9.25 8.40 -11.93
CA ALA A 14 10.70 8.30 -12.00
C ALA A 14 11.30 7.90 -10.64
N ASN A 15 10.66 8.31 -9.54
CA ASN A 15 11.15 8.12 -8.17
C ASN A 15 10.26 7.20 -7.32
N ALA A 16 9.33 6.47 -7.93
CA ALA A 16 8.35 5.68 -7.18
C ALA A 16 8.99 4.67 -6.20
N GLY A 17 10.07 4.00 -6.61
CA GLY A 17 10.81 3.10 -5.72
C GLY A 17 11.46 3.80 -4.53
N LEU A 18 11.94 5.03 -4.73
CA LEU A 18 12.51 5.85 -3.66
C LEU A 18 11.44 6.23 -2.63
N TYR A 19 10.28 6.72 -3.08
CA TYR A 19 9.18 7.10 -2.20
C TYR A 19 8.60 5.90 -1.44
N ALA A 20 8.42 4.76 -2.12
CA ALA A 20 7.99 3.53 -1.46
C ALA A 20 8.97 3.12 -0.36
N ASN A 21 10.27 3.13 -0.65
CA ASN A 21 11.28 2.76 0.33
C ASN A 21 11.32 3.72 1.52
N GLN A 22 11.26 5.03 1.28
CA GLN A 22 11.21 6.04 2.33
C GLN A 22 9.99 5.88 3.23
N SER A 23 8.82 5.60 2.64
CA SER A 23 7.58 5.42 3.38
C SER A 23 7.65 4.18 4.29
N ILE A 24 8.12 3.05 3.75
CA ILE A 24 8.29 1.80 4.52
C ILE A 24 9.36 1.97 5.60
N ALA A 25 10.49 2.60 5.29
CA ALA A 25 11.57 2.85 6.26
C ALA A 25 11.12 3.78 7.39
N ALA A 26 10.21 4.73 7.10
CA ALA A 26 9.56 5.57 8.11
C ALA A 26 8.45 4.82 8.89
N GLY A 27 8.12 3.59 8.49
CA GLY A 27 7.11 2.75 9.14
C GLY A 27 5.68 3.08 8.72
N PHE A 28 5.46 3.54 7.49
CA PHE A 28 4.14 3.97 7.02
C PHE A 28 3.76 3.43 5.63
N ILE A 29 2.45 3.23 5.45
CA ILE A 29 1.80 3.09 4.15
C ILE A 29 0.62 4.06 4.08
N GLY A 30 0.20 4.45 2.88
CA GLY A 30 -0.91 5.37 2.76
C GLY A 30 -1.36 5.69 1.35
N LEU A 31 -2.39 6.53 1.28
CA LEU A 31 -3.02 7.02 0.06
C LEU A 31 -3.08 8.55 0.10
N ASP A 32 -2.84 9.15 -1.06
CA ASP A 32 -3.18 10.55 -1.29
C ASP A 32 -3.94 10.71 -2.61
N PHE A 33 -4.58 11.87 -2.73
CA PHE A 33 -5.48 12.21 -3.83
C PHE A 33 -5.12 13.58 -4.39
N ALA A 34 -5.21 13.74 -5.70
CA ALA A 34 -4.94 15.02 -6.37
C ALA A 34 -5.88 16.14 -5.89
N THR A 35 -7.09 15.79 -5.47
CA THR A 35 -8.07 16.69 -4.86
C THR A 35 -8.17 16.44 -3.36
N ASP A 36 -8.61 17.44 -2.60
CA ASP A 36 -8.95 17.23 -1.19
C ASP A 36 -10.27 16.48 -1.06
N VAL A 37 -10.21 15.29 -0.50
CA VAL A 37 -11.36 14.40 -0.26
C VAL A 37 -11.75 14.35 1.22
N GLY A 38 -11.08 15.13 2.08
CA GLY A 38 -11.31 15.10 3.52
C GLY A 38 -10.99 13.72 4.14
N ASP A 39 -11.51 13.46 5.33
CA ASP A 39 -11.42 12.14 5.99
C ASP A 39 -12.35 11.13 5.31
N LEU A 40 -11.82 9.95 4.94
CA LEU A 40 -12.58 8.89 4.26
C LEU A 40 -13.64 8.23 5.17
N LEU A 41 -13.55 8.42 6.48
CA LEU A 41 -14.56 7.97 7.44
C LEU A 41 -15.66 9.01 7.70
N SER A 42 -15.57 10.21 7.08
CA SER A 42 -16.57 11.26 7.24
C SER A 42 -17.85 10.98 6.45
N ASP A 43 -19.00 11.15 7.09
CA ASP A 43 -20.33 10.98 6.49
C ASP A 43 -20.61 11.94 5.31
N ALA A 44 -19.86 13.04 5.21
CA ALA A 44 -20.05 14.05 4.17
C ALA A 44 -19.64 13.59 2.75
N HIS A 45 -18.95 12.44 2.62
CA HIS A 45 -18.33 12.04 1.34
C HIS A 45 -19.02 10.84 0.68
N GLN A 46 -20.18 10.38 1.17
CA GLN A 46 -20.83 9.14 0.71
C GLN A 46 -21.06 9.03 -0.81
N GLU A 47 -21.18 10.15 -1.53
CA GLU A 47 -21.34 10.15 -3.00
C GLU A 47 -20.02 9.94 -3.77
N ILE A 48 -18.88 10.35 -3.23
CA ILE A 48 -17.54 10.19 -3.84
C ILE A 48 -17.08 8.73 -3.78
N LEU A 49 -17.60 7.95 -2.84
CA LEU A 49 -17.12 6.62 -2.46
C LEU A 49 -17.49 5.49 -3.45
N SER A 50 -18.51 5.68 -4.29
CA SER A 50 -19.03 4.58 -5.11
C SER A 50 -18.06 4.09 -6.19
N THR A 51 -17.24 4.99 -6.75
CA THR A 51 -16.18 4.68 -7.72
C THR A 51 -14.80 4.50 -7.08
N GLN A 52 -14.69 4.76 -5.78
CA GLN A 52 -13.46 4.73 -4.99
C GLN A 52 -13.53 3.70 -3.86
N LYS A 53 -14.31 2.64 -4.07
CA LYS A 53 -14.61 1.63 -3.05
C LYS A 53 -13.37 1.10 -2.34
N ASP A 54 -12.30 0.83 -3.09
CA ASP A 54 -11.08 0.29 -2.50
C ASP A 54 -10.37 1.27 -1.55
N TYR A 55 -10.51 2.58 -1.77
CA TYR A 55 -9.97 3.60 -0.86
C TYR A 55 -10.77 3.65 0.45
N VAL A 56 -12.07 3.42 0.36
CA VAL A 56 -12.91 3.27 1.57
C VAL A 56 -12.58 1.99 2.29
N ASP A 57 -12.33 0.90 1.56
CA ASP A 57 -11.92 -0.37 2.13
C ASP A 57 -10.57 -0.22 2.88
N PHE A 58 -9.63 0.59 2.37
CA PHE A 58 -8.41 0.95 3.12
C PHE A 58 -8.71 1.61 4.48
N ALA A 59 -9.68 2.52 4.52
CA ALA A 59 -10.03 3.23 5.75
C ALA A 59 -10.84 2.35 6.72
N LYS A 60 -11.79 1.56 6.22
CA LYS A 60 -12.77 0.83 7.04
C LYS A 60 -12.40 -0.62 7.34
N ASN A 61 -11.78 -1.31 6.39
CA ASN A 61 -11.69 -2.77 6.39
C ASN A 61 -10.26 -3.29 6.59
N MET A 62 -9.23 -2.45 6.38
CA MET A 62 -7.86 -2.82 6.72
C MET A 62 -7.67 -2.77 8.24
N GLU A 63 -7.17 -3.85 8.81
CA GLU A 63 -7.03 -4.02 10.26
C GLU A 63 -5.57 -4.27 10.65
N VAL A 64 -5.25 -4.06 11.93
CA VAL A 64 -3.95 -4.44 12.50
C VAL A 64 -3.73 -5.94 12.30
N GLY A 65 -2.51 -6.31 11.88
CA GLY A 65 -2.13 -7.68 11.53
C GLY A 65 -2.43 -8.08 10.08
N ASP A 66 -3.15 -7.26 9.30
CA ASP A 66 -3.27 -7.48 7.86
C ASP A 66 -1.91 -7.34 7.17
N LYS A 67 -1.72 -8.06 6.06
CA LYS A 67 -0.49 -7.99 5.27
C LYS A 67 -0.73 -7.26 3.96
N VAL A 68 0.24 -6.44 3.57
CA VAL A 68 0.16 -5.63 2.35
C VAL A 68 1.36 -5.91 1.47
N LEU A 69 1.10 -6.40 0.25
CA LEU A 69 2.09 -6.42 -0.82
C LEU A 69 2.21 -5.03 -1.43
N ILE A 70 3.36 -4.40 -1.24
CA ILE A 70 3.71 -3.13 -1.85
C ILE A 70 4.20 -3.39 -3.28
N ILE A 71 3.60 -2.68 -4.22
CA ILE A 71 3.90 -2.70 -5.64
C ILE A 71 4.43 -1.33 -6.06
N VAL A 72 5.48 -1.32 -6.88
CA VAL A 72 6.02 -0.11 -7.52
C VAL A 72 5.98 -0.32 -9.03
N HIS A 73 5.17 0.44 -9.76
CA HIS A 73 4.99 0.30 -11.22
C HIS A 73 4.82 -1.15 -11.71
N HIS A 74 3.92 -1.88 -11.07
CA HIS A 74 3.63 -3.30 -11.35
C HIS A 74 4.72 -4.30 -10.92
N PHE A 75 5.77 -3.87 -10.21
CA PHE A 75 6.75 -4.79 -9.65
C PHE A 75 6.55 -4.97 -8.15
N PRO A 76 6.51 -6.23 -7.65
CA PRO A 76 6.60 -6.49 -6.22
C PRO A 76 7.81 -5.81 -5.60
N PHE A 77 7.60 -5.15 -4.46
CA PHE A 77 8.62 -4.38 -3.79
C PHE A 77 8.89 -4.88 -2.38
N ALA A 78 7.83 -5.04 -1.57
CA ALA A 78 7.94 -5.52 -0.20
C ALA A 78 6.61 -6.08 0.29
N VAL A 79 6.64 -6.91 1.33
CA VAL A 79 5.48 -7.26 2.15
C VAL A 79 5.65 -6.60 3.52
N VAL A 80 4.60 -5.98 4.02
CA VAL A 80 4.57 -5.33 5.34
C VAL A 80 3.36 -5.78 6.14
N THR A 81 3.45 -5.73 7.46
CA THR A 81 2.33 -6.00 8.38
C THR A 81 1.76 -4.68 8.90
N VAL A 82 0.43 -4.53 8.91
CA VAL A 82 -0.25 -3.34 9.43
C VAL A 82 -0.15 -3.31 10.96
N ALA A 83 0.38 -2.20 11.49
CA ALA A 83 0.68 -2.02 12.92
C ALA A 83 -0.20 -0.95 13.60
N SER A 84 -1.06 -0.24 12.86
CA SER A 84 -2.03 0.69 13.45
C SER A 84 -3.35 0.77 12.71
N ASP A 85 -4.34 1.31 13.42
CA ASP A 85 -5.59 1.79 12.85
C ASP A 85 -5.36 2.92 11.83
N TYR A 86 -6.41 3.18 11.04
CA TYR A 86 -6.46 4.25 10.06
C TYR A 86 -6.24 5.61 10.72
N ASN A 87 -5.47 6.45 10.06
CA ASN A 87 -5.27 7.83 10.46
C ASN A 87 -5.37 8.77 9.25
N TYR A 88 -5.81 10.00 9.53
CA TYR A 88 -5.94 11.07 8.56
C TYR A 88 -5.32 12.37 9.10
N ILE A 89 -4.47 12.99 8.29
CA ILE A 89 -3.94 14.33 8.53
C ILE A 89 -4.39 15.27 7.42
N ARG A 90 -4.75 16.50 7.77
CA ARG A 90 -5.21 17.51 6.79
C ARG A 90 -4.07 18.04 5.92
N ARG A 91 -2.84 18.00 6.42
CA ARG A 91 -1.63 18.49 5.73
C ARG A 91 -0.53 17.47 5.93
N THR A 92 0.14 17.12 4.85
CA THR A 92 1.29 16.23 4.88
C THR A 92 2.53 16.97 5.36
N GLU A 93 3.50 16.21 5.84
CA GLU A 93 4.83 16.70 6.25
C GLU A 93 5.85 15.92 5.41
N PRO A 94 6.09 16.30 4.14
CA PRO A 94 6.92 15.52 3.21
C PRO A 94 8.33 15.25 3.72
N GLU A 95 8.86 16.12 4.58
CA GLU A 95 10.18 15.98 5.22
C GLU A 95 10.30 14.72 6.10
N LEU A 96 9.18 14.16 6.54
CA LEU A 96 9.11 12.90 7.30
C LEU A 96 8.95 11.66 6.40
N GLY A 97 9.04 11.83 5.07
CA GLY A 97 8.79 10.76 4.10
C GLY A 97 7.30 10.43 3.92
N VAL A 98 6.42 11.19 4.57
CA VAL A 98 4.96 11.02 4.53
C VAL A 98 4.40 12.03 3.54
N TRP A 99 4.21 11.58 2.31
CA TRP A 99 3.63 12.38 1.21
C TRP A 99 2.12 12.17 1.07
N PHE A 100 1.51 11.36 1.95
CA PHE A 100 0.09 11.01 1.91
C PHE A 100 -0.67 11.47 3.16
N ARG A 101 -1.96 11.77 2.98
CA ARG A 101 -2.84 12.23 4.06
C ARG A 101 -3.53 11.09 4.81
N HIS A 102 -3.74 9.96 4.15
CA HIS A 102 -4.41 8.79 4.71
C HIS A 102 -3.40 7.69 4.95
N PHE A 103 -3.20 7.24 6.18
CA PHE A 103 -2.09 6.35 6.47
C PHE A 103 -2.32 5.40 7.62
N ARG A 104 -1.44 4.42 7.69
CA ARG A 104 -1.28 3.45 8.77
C ARG A 104 0.19 3.23 9.04
N ARG A 105 0.51 2.89 10.28
CA ARG A 105 1.83 2.36 10.62
C ARG A 105 1.97 0.92 10.13
N VAL A 106 3.19 0.56 9.77
CA VAL A 106 3.54 -0.81 9.39
C VAL A 106 4.82 -1.26 10.07
N GLU A 107 4.97 -2.58 10.15
CA GLU A 107 6.14 -3.27 10.69
C GLU A 107 6.48 -4.52 9.85
N ASP A 108 7.52 -5.26 10.26
CA ASP A 108 7.94 -6.52 9.65
C ASP A 108 8.11 -6.45 8.12
N ALA A 109 8.80 -5.41 7.64
CA ALA A 109 9.04 -5.22 6.21
C ALA A 109 9.99 -6.29 5.66
N ILE A 110 9.49 -7.10 4.72
CA ILE A 110 10.26 -8.10 3.96
C ILE A 110 10.35 -7.60 2.53
N TYR A 111 11.55 -7.25 2.07
CA TYR A 111 11.75 -6.70 0.73
C TYR A 111 11.87 -7.82 -0.30
N TYR A 112 11.24 -7.65 -1.46
CA TYR A 112 11.31 -8.61 -2.57
C TYR A 112 12.65 -8.50 -3.34
N SER A 113 13.28 -7.32 -3.27
CA SER A 113 14.48 -6.97 -4.03
C SER A 113 15.78 -7.59 -3.52
N ASP A 114 15.75 -8.32 -2.41
CA ASP A 114 16.92 -9.05 -1.90
C ASP A 114 17.09 -10.44 -2.57
N PHE A 115 16.07 -10.95 -3.28
CA PHE A 115 16.08 -12.35 -3.72
C PHE A 115 16.82 -12.64 -5.03
N HIS A 116 16.88 -11.77 -6.05
CA HIS A 116 17.63 -12.08 -7.30
C HIS A 116 18.07 -10.84 -8.13
N THR A 117 19.33 -10.82 -8.54
CA THR A 117 20.12 -9.72 -9.16
C THR A 117 19.76 -9.32 -10.61
N ASN A 118 18.55 -9.56 -11.11
CA ASN A 118 18.13 -9.08 -12.43
C ASN A 118 16.69 -8.55 -12.46
N ALA A 119 16.53 -7.25 -12.24
CA ALA A 119 15.22 -6.57 -12.30
C ALA A 119 14.49 -6.77 -13.64
N LYS A 120 15.19 -7.08 -14.74
CA LYS A 120 14.58 -7.33 -16.05
C LYS A 120 13.85 -8.67 -16.13
N SER A 121 14.14 -9.62 -15.24
CA SER A 121 13.47 -10.92 -15.19
C SER A 121 12.37 -10.98 -14.13
N TRP A 122 12.09 -9.87 -13.44
CA TRP A 122 11.03 -9.84 -12.45
C TRP A 122 9.66 -9.95 -13.12
N GLU A 123 8.86 -10.85 -12.58
CA GLU A 123 7.48 -10.98 -13.01
C GLU A 123 6.70 -9.72 -12.62
N GLN A 124 5.90 -9.20 -13.56
CA GLN A 124 5.03 -8.06 -13.31
C GLN A 124 3.67 -8.50 -12.77
N TYR A 125 3.24 -7.78 -11.74
CA TYR A 125 1.98 -7.91 -11.04
C TYR A 125 1.14 -6.70 -11.44
N ILE A 126 0.45 -6.82 -12.58
CA ILE A 126 -0.33 -5.72 -13.15
C ILE A 126 -1.40 -5.27 -12.15
N MET A 127 -1.43 -3.96 -11.94
CA MET A 127 -2.33 -3.26 -11.03
C MET A 127 -3.26 -2.40 -11.87
N THR A 128 -4.56 -2.60 -11.70
CA THR A 128 -5.62 -1.75 -12.26
C THR A 128 -6.07 -0.67 -11.28
N ASP A 129 -5.83 -0.91 -10.00
CA ASP A 129 -6.29 -0.09 -8.89
C ASP A 129 -5.09 0.25 -7.99
N THR A 130 -5.14 1.37 -7.27
CA THR A 130 -4.05 1.78 -6.36
C THR A 130 -3.96 0.85 -5.16
N ILE A 131 -5.10 0.35 -4.67
CA ILE A 131 -5.17 -0.59 -3.56
C ILE A 131 -6.31 -1.56 -3.80
N SER A 132 -6.19 -2.80 -3.34
CA SER A 132 -7.28 -3.76 -3.37
C SER A 132 -7.10 -4.83 -2.30
N ILE A 133 -8.19 -5.26 -1.68
CA ILE A 133 -8.22 -6.48 -0.87
C ILE A 133 -8.12 -7.72 -1.77
N LEU A 134 -7.24 -8.65 -1.42
CA LEU A 134 -7.03 -9.90 -2.14
C LEU A 134 -7.96 -10.97 -1.60
N ARG A 135 -8.94 -11.36 -2.41
CA ARG A 135 -9.94 -12.37 -2.04
C ARG A 135 -9.68 -13.74 -2.66
N ASP A 136 -8.90 -13.78 -3.74
CA ASP A 136 -8.58 -15.01 -4.46
C ASP A 136 -7.22 -15.56 -4.00
N PRO A 137 -7.21 -16.70 -3.27
CA PRO A 137 -5.97 -17.34 -2.82
C PRO A 137 -5.08 -17.82 -3.98
N GLU A 138 -5.65 -18.03 -5.16
CA GLU A 138 -4.91 -18.50 -6.33
C GLU A 138 -4.25 -17.34 -7.10
N SER A 139 -4.55 -16.09 -6.74
CA SER A 139 -3.94 -14.93 -7.36
C SER A 139 -2.45 -14.83 -7.03
N LYS A 140 -1.66 -14.36 -8.00
CA LYS A 140 -0.20 -14.22 -7.86
C LYS A 140 0.18 -13.41 -6.62
N SER A 141 -0.49 -12.27 -6.41
CA SER A 141 -0.22 -11.39 -5.25
C SER A 141 -0.48 -12.09 -3.93
N TYR A 142 -1.54 -12.91 -3.84
CA TYR A 142 -1.88 -13.62 -2.61
C TYR A 142 -0.78 -14.64 -2.26
N ARG A 143 -0.42 -15.48 -3.22
CA ARG A 143 0.63 -16.51 -3.04
C ARG A 143 1.99 -15.90 -2.72
N LEU A 144 2.34 -14.77 -3.34
CA LEU A 144 3.60 -14.10 -3.06
C LEU A 144 3.67 -13.59 -1.61
N ILE A 145 2.57 -13.08 -1.06
CA ILE A 145 2.51 -12.68 0.36
C ILE A 145 2.75 -13.89 1.26
N GLU A 146 2.13 -15.05 0.97
CA GLU A 146 2.35 -16.28 1.74
C GLU A 146 3.80 -16.75 1.65
N GLU A 147 4.35 -16.78 0.44
CA GLU A 147 5.73 -17.20 0.20
C GLU A 147 6.71 -16.33 1.00
N MET A 148 6.61 -15.01 0.90
CA MET A 148 7.51 -14.09 1.61
C MET A 148 7.29 -14.11 3.13
N SER A 149 6.04 -14.29 3.59
CA SER A 149 5.73 -14.30 5.03
C SER A 149 6.15 -15.58 5.75
N ASN A 150 6.35 -16.68 5.01
CA ASN A 150 6.76 -17.97 5.58
C ASN A 150 8.29 -18.16 5.62
N GLN A 151 9.07 -17.15 5.20
CA GLN A 151 10.54 -17.22 5.17
C GLN A 151 11.22 -16.76 6.47
N THR A 152 10.45 -16.48 7.53
CA THR A 152 10.91 -16.19 8.89
C THR A 152 10.77 -17.38 9.82
#